data_AF-F2D7H4-F1
#
_entry.id   AF-F2D7H4-F1
#
_cell.length_a   1.000
_cell.length_b   1.000
_cell.length_c   1.000
_cell.angle_alpha   90.00
_cell.angle_beta   90.00
_cell.angle_gamma   90.00
#
_symmetry.space_group_name_H-M   'P 1'
#
loop_
_entity.id
_entity.type
_entity.pdbx_description
1 polymer ?
#
loop_
_entity_poly.entity_id
_entity_poly.type
_entity_poly.pdbx_seq_one_letter_code
_entity_poly.pdbx_strand_id
1 'polypeptide(L)'
;MAWPLLQVLLIAAATTAAASSSGTTPDGPAPWPEQFHAVLFTNLTNVSVASTGPPLRLHDLYYDWPRRRNLNLIRHQLSGDPLYDVEWNNGTTFYFDTATCRTLQVAVGVLPPGWLSGAAYLGRETTGGIDCHVWGKAGFIVYYEDALTRRPVRWNFLDVTGIQQFVMSFEVGVVLEDDDQWQAPAHCFLDDAANEDDDHIAVSNGITMDAARLFRNFAGAAAAY
;
A
#
# COMPACT_ATOMS: atom_id res chain seq x y z
N MET A 1 81.50 20.56 16.72
CA MET A 1 81.11 19.69 15.59
C MET A 1 80.08 18.70 16.11
N ALA A 2 79.09 18.38 15.27
CA ALA A 2 77.94 17.48 15.48
C ALA A 2 76.64 18.14 15.97
N TRP A 3 75.81 18.50 14.98
CA TRP A 3 74.35 18.49 15.02
C TRP A 3 73.88 17.02 14.94
N PRO A 4 72.83 16.62 15.68
CA PRO A 4 71.62 16.08 15.05
C PRO A 4 70.34 16.48 15.83
N LEU A 5 69.11 16.27 15.41
CA LEU A 5 68.48 15.93 14.13
C LEU A 5 67.00 16.35 14.31
N LEU A 6 66.49 16.95 13.24
CA LEU A 6 65.10 17.29 12.95
C LEU A 6 64.16 16.09 13.19
N GLN A 7 63.07 16.25 13.94
CA GLN A 7 61.90 15.36 13.86
C GLN A 7 60.75 16.10 13.17
N VAL A 8 60.59 15.84 11.87
CA VAL A 8 59.39 16.21 11.11
C VAL A 8 58.34 15.13 11.37
N LEU A 9 57.25 15.50 12.03
CA LEU A 9 56.07 14.65 12.19
C LEU A 9 55.26 14.69 10.88
N LEU A 10 55.39 13.67 10.03
CA LEU A 10 54.49 13.49 8.88
C LEU A 10 53.14 12.98 9.39
N ILE A 11 52.14 13.85 9.41
CA ILE A 11 50.73 13.47 9.55
C ILE A 11 50.27 12.98 8.17
N ALA A 12 50.13 11.66 8.02
CA ALA A 12 49.49 11.08 6.84
C ALA A 12 47.98 11.39 6.92
N ALA A 13 47.52 12.36 6.13
CA ALA A 13 46.11 12.57 5.87
C ALA A 13 45.61 11.40 5.01
N ALA A 14 45.05 10.37 5.64
CA ALA A 14 44.29 9.35 4.96
C ALA A 14 42.97 9.99 4.47
N THR A 15 42.98 10.50 3.24
CA THR A 15 41.75 10.83 2.52
C THR A 15 41.02 9.53 2.23
N THR A 16 40.09 9.14 3.09
CA THR A 16 39.05 8.17 2.75
C THR A 16 38.21 8.77 1.64
N ALA A 17 38.54 8.44 0.40
CA ALA A 17 37.64 8.65 -0.72
C ALA A 17 36.39 7.81 -0.44
N ALA A 18 35.32 8.47 0.01
CA ALA A 18 34.00 7.87 0.02
C ALA A 18 33.69 7.47 -1.41
N ALA A 19 33.71 6.16 -1.69
CA ALA A 19 33.22 5.63 -2.94
C ALA A 19 31.76 6.03 -3.03
N SER A 20 31.48 7.07 -3.83
CA SER A 20 30.12 7.39 -4.22
C SER A 20 29.63 6.18 -5.00
N SER A 21 28.80 5.35 -4.38
CA SER A 21 27.99 4.38 -5.10
C SER A 21 27.13 5.20 -6.04
N SER A 22 27.57 5.36 -7.28
CA SER A 22 26.75 5.84 -8.38
C SER A 22 25.66 4.80 -8.56
N GLY A 23 24.61 4.92 -7.75
CA GLY A 23 23.46 4.04 -7.78
C GLY A 23 22.82 4.20 -9.15
N THR A 24 23.01 3.20 -10.00
CA THR A 24 22.33 3.09 -11.29
C THR A 24 20.83 3.21 -11.03
N THR A 25 20.17 4.12 -11.74
CA THR A 25 18.71 4.20 -11.72
C THR A 25 18.14 2.85 -12.11
N PRO A 26 17.24 2.25 -11.31
CA PRO A 26 16.65 0.96 -11.65
C PRO A 26 15.82 1.02 -12.94
N ASP A 27 15.78 -0.09 -13.67
CA ASP A 27 15.01 -0.22 -14.94
C ASP A 27 13.47 -0.26 -14.74
N GLY A 28 13.00 -0.03 -13.52
CA GLY A 28 11.60 0.00 -13.11
C GLY A 28 11.42 -0.45 -11.67
N PRO A 29 10.21 -0.41 -11.10
CA PRO A 29 9.90 -0.98 -9.78
C PRO A 29 10.01 -2.51 -9.77
N ALA A 30 10.37 -3.09 -8.63
CA ALA A 30 10.30 -4.53 -8.46
C ALA A 30 8.82 -5.01 -8.48
N PRO A 31 8.50 -6.09 -9.20
CA PRO A 31 7.19 -6.72 -9.10
C PRO A 31 6.90 -7.16 -7.67
N TRP A 32 5.62 -7.13 -7.28
CA TRP A 32 5.21 -7.78 -6.04
C TRP A 32 5.42 -9.29 -6.11
N PRO A 33 5.77 -9.96 -5.00
CA PRO A 33 5.70 -11.41 -4.92
C PRO A 33 4.29 -11.90 -5.16
N GLU A 34 4.13 -13.13 -5.64
CA GLU A 34 2.80 -13.73 -5.87
C GLU A 34 1.98 -13.87 -4.58
N GLN A 35 2.66 -14.04 -3.44
CA GLN A 35 2.04 -14.18 -2.13
C GLN A 35 2.88 -13.43 -1.09
N PHE A 36 2.23 -12.68 -0.21
CA PHE A 36 2.90 -12.07 0.94
C PHE A 36 1.89 -11.68 2.03
N HIS A 37 2.42 -11.52 3.24
CA HIS A 37 1.79 -10.81 4.33
C HIS A 37 2.52 -9.51 4.61
N ALA A 38 1.79 -8.42 4.84
CA ALA A 38 2.36 -7.14 5.22
C ALA A 38 1.54 -6.47 6.32
N VAL A 39 2.22 -5.96 7.36
CA VAL A 39 1.59 -5.08 8.34
C VAL A 39 1.71 -3.64 7.86
N LEU A 40 0.60 -2.95 7.69
CA LEU A 40 0.56 -1.56 7.23
C LEU A 40 0.11 -0.63 8.35
N PHE A 41 0.83 0.46 8.58
CA PHE A 41 0.33 1.60 9.33
C PHE A 41 -0.26 2.63 8.37
N THR A 42 -1.56 2.91 8.49
CA THR A 42 -2.24 3.93 7.69
C THR A 42 -2.51 5.16 8.53
N ASN A 43 -2.11 6.31 7.99
CA ASN A 43 -2.34 7.62 8.59
C ASN A 43 -3.24 8.48 7.70
N LEU A 44 -4.44 8.79 8.22
CA LEU A 44 -5.43 9.67 7.59
C LEU A 44 -5.72 10.93 8.43
N THR A 45 -4.84 11.27 9.39
CA THR A 45 -5.12 12.35 10.37
C THR A 45 -5.35 13.70 9.69
N ASN A 46 -4.68 13.94 8.56
CA ASN A 46 -4.80 15.18 7.80
C ASN A 46 -5.89 15.12 6.73
N VAL A 47 -6.72 14.07 6.71
CA VAL A 47 -7.70 13.84 5.64
C VAL A 47 -9.06 13.49 6.24
N SER A 48 -9.90 14.51 6.37
CA SER A 48 -11.21 14.42 7.04
C SER A 48 -12.31 13.72 6.23
N VAL A 49 -12.10 13.44 4.94
CA VAL A 49 -13.14 12.93 4.01
C VAL A 49 -12.87 11.51 3.48
N ALA A 50 -11.72 10.91 3.78
CA ALA A 50 -11.34 9.60 3.23
C ALA A 50 -11.88 8.39 4.00
N SER A 51 -12.37 8.58 5.23
CA SER A 51 -12.72 7.47 6.11
C SER A 51 -13.87 7.82 7.04
N THR A 52 -14.81 6.90 7.17
CA THR A 52 -15.88 6.94 8.17
C THR A 52 -15.43 6.40 9.54
N GLY A 53 -14.26 5.75 9.61
CA GLY A 53 -13.64 5.26 10.85
C GLY A 53 -12.41 6.08 11.30
N PRO A 54 -11.87 5.81 12.50
CA PRO A 54 -10.70 6.51 13.05
C PRO A 54 -9.52 6.60 12.06
N PRO A 55 -8.82 7.76 12.04
CA PRO A 55 -7.86 8.07 10.98
C PRO A 55 -6.55 7.27 11.06
N LEU A 56 -6.21 6.72 12.23
CA LEU A 56 -5.05 5.88 12.43
C LEU A 56 -5.49 4.42 12.55
N ARG A 57 -4.87 3.55 11.77
CA ARG A 57 -5.24 2.13 11.71
C ARG A 57 -4.07 1.24 11.27
N LEU A 58 -4.06 0.03 11.78
CA LEU A 58 -3.16 -1.04 11.34
C LEU A 58 -3.92 -1.98 10.40
N HIS A 59 -3.26 -2.48 9.37
CA HIS A 59 -3.81 -3.48 8.45
C HIS A 59 -2.89 -4.68 8.45
N ASP A 60 -3.43 -5.88 8.59
CA ASP A 60 -2.74 -7.07 8.07
C ASP A 60 -3.22 -7.28 6.64
N LEU A 61 -2.32 -7.08 5.68
CA LEU A 61 -2.57 -7.30 4.27
C LEU A 61 -2.09 -8.70 3.89
N TYR A 62 -3.04 -9.57 3.54
CA TYR A 62 -2.77 -10.87 2.93
C TYR A 62 -3.06 -10.79 1.44
N TYR A 63 -2.01 -10.91 0.64
CA TYR A 63 -2.07 -10.89 -0.81
C TYR A 63 -1.85 -12.31 -1.35
N ASP A 64 -2.81 -12.84 -2.11
CA ASP A 64 -2.75 -14.19 -2.70
C ASP A 64 -3.12 -14.15 -4.19
N TRP A 65 -2.15 -13.84 -5.04
CA TRP A 65 -2.33 -13.73 -6.48
C TRP A 65 -2.71 -15.04 -7.17
N PRO A 66 -2.12 -16.21 -6.85
CA PRO A 66 -2.53 -17.48 -7.43
C PRO A 66 -4.03 -17.77 -7.24
N ARG A 67 -4.59 -17.39 -6.08
CA ARG A 67 -6.03 -17.51 -5.80
C ARG A 67 -6.85 -16.24 -6.08
N ARG A 68 -6.20 -15.19 -6.58
CA ARG A 68 -6.86 -13.96 -7.06
C ARG A 68 -7.72 -13.28 -5.99
N ARG A 69 -7.19 -13.22 -4.77
CA ARG A 69 -7.83 -12.66 -3.58
C ARG A 69 -6.87 -11.79 -2.78
N ASN A 70 -7.42 -10.76 -2.14
CA ASN A 70 -6.69 -9.84 -1.28
C ASN A 70 -7.53 -9.54 -0.03
N LEU A 71 -6.92 -9.56 1.15
CA LEU A 71 -7.60 -9.27 2.42
C LEU A 71 -6.80 -8.22 3.18
N ASN A 72 -7.45 -7.11 3.54
CA ASN A 72 -6.95 -6.23 4.60
C ASN A 72 -7.78 -6.46 5.87
N LEU A 73 -7.13 -6.89 6.94
CA LEU A 73 -7.72 -6.93 8.28
C LEU A 73 -7.40 -5.63 9.01
N ILE A 74 -8.37 -4.71 9.05
CA ILE A 74 -8.19 -3.34 9.48
C ILE A 74 -8.55 -3.18 10.95
N ARG A 75 -7.56 -2.85 11.78
CA ARG A 75 -7.73 -2.54 13.21
C ARG A 75 -7.66 -1.04 13.45
N HIS A 76 -8.75 -0.49 13.96
CA HIS A 76 -8.80 0.88 14.46
C HIS A 76 -8.30 0.98 15.90
N GLN A 77 -7.80 2.15 16.27
CA GLN A 77 -7.43 2.42 17.65
C GLN A 77 -8.62 2.21 18.59
N LEU A 78 -8.43 1.42 19.64
CA LEU A 78 -9.42 1.14 20.68
C LEU A 78 -10.68 0.38 20.21
N SER A 79 -10.71 -0.13 18.98
CA SER A 79 -11.77 -1.04 18.53
C SER A 79 -11.49 -2.47 18.98
N GLY A 80 -12.53 -3.17 19.44
CA GLY A 80 -12.46 -4.61 19.73
C GLY A 80 -12.68 -5.49 18.50
N ASP A 81 -13.30 -4.94 17.45
CA ASP A 81 -13.66 -5.67 16.25
C ASP A 81 -12.91 -5.10 15.03
N PRO A 82 -12.20 -5.94 14.25
CA PRO A 82 -11.57 -5.50 13.02
C PRO A 82 -12.59 -5.38 11.88
N LEU A 83 -12.32 -4.45 10.97
CA LEU A 83 -13.01 -4.36 9.67
C LEU A 83 -12.25 -5.24 8.68
N TYR A 84 -12.93 -6.21 8.08
CA TYR A 84 -12.43 -6.99 6.96
C TYR A 84 -12.65 -6.20 5.68
N ASP A 85 -11.67 -6.22 4.79
CA ASP A 85 -11.75 -5.74 3.41
C ASP A 85 -11.27 -6.87 2.50
N VAL A 86 -12.21 -7.66 1.99
CA VAL A 86 -11.95 -8.82 1.12
C VAL A 86 -12.22 -8.41 -0.32
N GLU A 87 -11.18 -8.43 -1.14
CA GLU A 87 -11.23 -8.07 -2.56
C GLU A 87 -11.00 -9.31 -3.43
N TRP A 88 -11.89 -9.48 -4.41
CA TRP A 88 -11.81 -10.53 -5.41
C TRP A 88 -11.44 -9.95 -6.78
N ASN A 89 -10.74 -10.75 -7.60
CA ASN A 89 -10.29 -10.28 -8.91
C ASN A 89 -11.41 -10.04 -9.93
N ASN A 90 -12.62 -10.53 -9.68
CA ASN A 90 -13.79 -10.15 -10.49
C ASN A 90 -14.26 -8.71 -10.18
N GLY A 91 -13.60 -8.00 -9.26
CA GLY A 91 -13.91 -6.65 -8.83
C GLY A 91 -14.87 -6.59 -7.66
N THR A 92 -15.39 -7.71 -7.17
CA THR A 92 -16.26 -7.69 -5.98
C THR A 92 -15.40 -7.50 -4.74
N THR A 93 -15.75 -6.50 -3.93
CA THR A 93 -15.11 -6.20 -2.66
C THR A 93 -16.14 -6.18 -1.55
N PHE A 94 -15.88 -6.90 -0.46
CA PHE A 94 -16.69 -6.88 0.75
C PHE A 94 -15.95 -6.13 1.84
N TYR A 95 -16.62 -5.19 2.49
CA TYR A 95 -16.17 -4.71 3.79
C TYR A 95 -17.18 -5.08 4.85
N PHE A 96 -16.73 -5.73 5.91
CA PHE A 96 -17.61 -6.16 6.98
C PHE A 96 -16.93 -6.25 8.33
N ASP A 97 -17.72 -6.14 9.37
CA ASP A 97 -17.37 -6.46 10.74
C ASP A 97 -18.46 -7.36 11.35
N THR A 98 -18.53 -7.51 12.67
CA THR A 98 -19.57 -8.34 13.30
C THR A 98 -20.99 -7.80 13.15
N ALA A 99 -21.15 -6.51 12.82
CA ALA A 99 -22.44 -5.82 12.84
C ALA A 99 -22.88 -5.29 11.47
N THR A 100 -21.94 -5.01 10.58
CA THR A 100 -22.19 -4.29 9.34
C THR A 100 -21.52 -4.97 8.16
N CYS A 101 -22.13 -4.84 6.98
CA CYS A 101 -21.51 -5.23 5.73
C CYS A 101 -21.84 -4.22 4.62
N ARG A 102 -20.87 -3.99 3.75
CA ARG A 102 -21.03 -3.27 2.48
C ARG A 102 -20.34 -4.06 1.37
N THR A 103 -21.00 -4.11 0.22
CA THR A 103 -20.48 -4.77 -0.99
C THR A 103 -20.25 -3.72 -2.05
N LEU A 104 -19.04 -3.65 -2.59
CA LEU A 104 -18.65 -2.73 -3.65
C LEU A 104 -18.22 -3.52 -4.90
N GLN A 105 -18.43 -2.90 -6.06
CA GLN A 105 -17.87 -3.37 -7.32
C GLN A 105 -16.78 -2.40 -7.79
N VAL A 106 -15.54 -2.84 -7.74
CA VAL A 106 -14.34 -2.09 -8.10
C VAL A 106 -13.74 -2.70 -9.37
N ALA A 107 -13.78 -1.95 -10.48
CA ALA A 107 -13.36 -2.46 -11.79
C ALA A 107 -11.88 -2.90 -11.87
N VAL A 108 -11.03 -2.50 -10.92
CA VAL A 108 -9.60 -2.87 -10.88
C VAL A 108 -9.37 -4.31 -10.41
N GLY A 109 -10.25 -4.86 -9.55
CA GLY A 109 -10.03 -6.14 -8.88
C GLY A 109 -8.74 -6.17 -8.05
N VAL A 110 -8.13 -7.35 -7.93
CA VAL A 110 -6.86 -7.54 -7.23
C VAL A 110 -5.72 -7.11 -8.14
N LEU A 111 -4.81 -6.27 -7.64
CA LEU A 111 -3.68 -5.77 -8.42
C LEU A 111 -2.73 -6.93 -8.80
N PRO A 112 -2.31 -7.06 -10.07
CA PRO A 112 -1.32 -8.05 -10.48
C PRO A 112 0.09 -7.75 -9.93
N PRO A 113 0.98 -8.75 -9.80
CA PRO A 113 2.38 -8.55 -9.40
C PRO A 113 3.12 -7.42 -10.13
N GLY A 114 2.83 -7.25 -11.42
CA GLY A 114 3.41 -6.21 -12.28
C GLY A 114 2.66 -4.88 -12.31
N TRP A 115 1.74 -4.59 -11.39
CA TRP A 115 0.87 -3.40 -11.42
C TRP A 115 1.61 -2.05 -11.35
N LEU A 116 2.92 -2.05 -11.11
CA LEU A 116 3.79 -0.88 -11.16
C LEU A 116 4.55 -0.73 -12.49
N SER A 117 4.37 -1.64 -13.44
CA SER A 117 5.01 -1.53 -14.76
C SER A 117 4.62 -0.22 -15.45
N GLY A 118 5.61 0.46 -16.05
CA GLY A 118 5.45 1.79 -16.63
C GLY A 118 5.27 2.94 -15.64
N ALA A 119 5.56 2.73 -14.34
CA ALA A 119 5.64 3.83 -13.38
C ALA A 119 6.81 4.77 -13.71
N ALA A 120 6.61 6.07 -13.48
CA ALA A 120 7.64 7.09 -13.69
C ALA A 120 8.58 7.16 -12.49
N TYR A 121 9.90 7.14 -12.72
CA TYR A 121 10.88 7.33 -11.66
C TYR A 121 10.89 8.80 -11.22
N LEU A 122 10.69 9.05 -9.92
CA LEU A 122 10.63 10.38 -9.32
C LEU A 122 11.92 10.77 -8.58
N GLY A 123 12.86 9.83 -8.41
CA GLY A 123 14.14 10.05 -7.74
C GLY A 123 14.31 9.19 -6.49
N ARG A 124 15.15 9.68 -5.57
CA ARG A 124 15.37 9.06 -4.25
C ARG A 124 14.85 9.96 -3.14
N GLU A 125 14.30 9.35 -2.11
CA GLU A 125 13.83 10.04 -0.90
C GLU A 125 14.03 9.14 0.32
N THR A 126 14.33 9.75 1.48
CA THR A 126 14.34 9.03 2.75
C THR A 126 12.97 9.13 3.42
N THR A 127 12.32 7.99 3.69
CA THR A 127 11.05 7.94 4.42
C THR A 127 11.11 6.91 5.55
N GLY A 128 10.63 7.28 6.75
CA GLY A 128 10.76 6.41 7.92
C GLY A 128 12.20 6.03 8.30
N GLY A 129 13.19 6.80 7.85
CA GLY A 129 14.61 6.49 8.01
C GLY A 129 15.19 5.52 6.95
N ILE A 130 14.41 5.13 5.94
CA ILE A 130 14.82 4.20 4.87
C ILE A 130 15.01 4.99 3.57
N ASP A 131 16.15 4.80 2.91
CA ASP A 131 16.46 5.39 1.59
C ASP A 131 15.74 4.61 0.49
N CYS A 132 14.89 5.29 -0.28
CA CYS A 132 13.96 4.67 -1.20
C CYS A 132 14.14 5.20 -2.63
N HIS A 133 13.95 4.32 -3.61
CA HIS A 133 13.52 4.72 -4.95
C HIS A 133 12.04 5.12 -4.90
N VAL A 134 11.69 6.22 -5.56
CA VAL A 134 10.33 6.77 -5.59
C VAL A 134 9.75 6.66 -6.99
N TRP A 135 8.52 6.15 -7.07
CA TRP A 135 7.83 5.87 -8.33
C TRP A 135 6.43 6.50 -8.36
N GLY A 136 6.09 7.18 -9.43
CA GLY A 136 4.76 7.75 -9.68
C GLY A 136 3.96 6.87 -10.63
N LYS A 137 2.73 6.52 -10.27
CA LYS A 137 1.82 5.74 -11.13
C LYS A 137 0.45 6.40 -11.22
N ALA A 138 -0.08 6.44 -12.44
CA ALA A 138 -1.42 6.93 -12.78
C ALA A 138 -1.77 8.35 -12.30
N GLY A 139 -0.78 9.17 -11.93
CA GLY A 139 -0.98 10.55 -11.49
C GLY A 139 -1.51 10.71 -10.06
N PHE A 140 -1.80 9.62 -9.35
CA PHE A 140 -2.31 9.67 -7.97
C PHE A 140 -1.64 8.68 -7.01
N ILE A 141 -0.75 7.81 -7.48
CA ILE A 141 -0.02 6.86 -6.63
C ILE A 141 1.45 7.27 -6.57
N VAL A 142 1.99 7.35 -5.36
CA VAL A 142 3.44 7.44 -5.14
C VAL A 142 3.89 6.24 -4.32
N TYR A 143 4.81 5.46 -4.87
CA TYR A 143 5.30 4.22 -4.31
C TYR A 143 6.78 4.37 -3.93
N TYR A 144 7.11 3.97 -2.72
CA TYR A 144 8.45 4.01 -2.14
C TYR A 144 8.95 2.59 -1.98
N GLU A 145 10.10 2.33 -2.57
CA GLU A 145 10.74 1.03 -2.59
C GLU A 145 12.15 1.17 -2.01
N ASP A 146 12.51 0.34 -1.03
CA ASP A 146 13.84 0.35 -0.43
C ASP A 146 14.91 0.22 -1.52
N ALA A 147 15.82 1.20 -1.58
CA ALA A 147 16.84 1.24 -2.60
C ALA A 147 17.86 0.09 -2.52
N LEU A 148 17.99 -0.56 -1.37
CA LEU A 148 18.86 -1.71 -1.19
C LEU A 148 18.14 -3.03 -1.50
N THR A 149 17.03 -3.30 -0.83
CA THR A 149 16.35 -4.61 -0.91
C THR A 149 15.25 -4.68 -1.96
N ARG A 150 14.87 -3.53 -2.54
CA ARG A 150 13.79 -3.41 -3.53
C ARG A 150 12.41 -3.77 -2.97
N ARG A 151 12.26 -3.78 -1.63
CA ARG A 151 11.00 -4.11 -0.94
C ARG A 151 10.10 -2.88 -0.80
N PRO A 152 8.77 -3.07 -0.72
CA PRO A 152 7.84 -1.98 -0.46
C PRO A 152 8.13 -1.34 0.91
N VAL A 153 8.18 -0.01 0.96
CA VAL A 153 8.36 0.76 2.21
C VAL A 153 7.13 1.60 2.53
N ARG A 154 6.54 2.21 1.50
CA ARG A 154 5.39 3.10 1.65
C ARG A 154 4.68 3.25 0.32
N TRP A 155 3.37 3.49 0.37
CA TRP A 155 2.66 4.07 -0.78
C TRP A 155 1.65 5.11 -0.31
N ASN A 156 1.48 6.13 -1.16
CA ASN A 156 0.55 7.21 -0.94
C ASN A 156 -0.47 7.25 -2.07
N PHE A 157 -1.71 7.55 -1.71
CA PHE A 157 -2.75 7.98 -2.64
C PHE A 157 -2.88 9.49 -2.54
N LEU A 158 -2.33 10.20 -3.54
CA LEU A 158 -2.22 11.66 -3.61
C LEU A 158 -3.52 12.36 -4.03
N ASP A 159 -4.61 11.62 -4.24
CA ASP A 159 -5.88 12.23 -4.58
C ASP A 159 -6.52 12.91 -3.35
N VAL A 160 -7.81 13.24 -3.46
CA VAL A 160 -8.66 13.80 -2.39
C VAL A 160 -8.56 13.05 -1.05
N THR A 161 -8.11 11.79 -1.06
CA THR A 161 -8.03 10.97 0.14
C THR A 161 -6.73 11.09 0.91
N GLY A 162 -5.65 11.63 0.31
CA GLY A 162 -4.36 11.89 0.96
C GLY A 162 -3.80 10.72 1.79
N ILE A 163 -4.17 9.48 1.45
CA ILE A 163 -3.89 8.29 2.26
C ILE A 163 -2.39 8.04 2.24
N GLN A 164 -1.80 7.82 3.41
CA GLN A 164 -0.41 7.39 3.56
C GLN A 164 -0.38 6.03 4.24
N GLN A 165 0.20 5.03 3.57
CA GLN A 165 0.37 3.69 4.12
C GLN A 165 1.86 3.35 4.19
N PHE A 166 2.31 3.06 5.40
CA PHE A 166 3.67 2.68 5.72
C PHE A 166 3.73 1.17 5.93
N VAL A 167 4.70 0.51 5.32
CA VAL A 167 4.92 -0.93 5.46
C VAL A 167 5.79 -1.15 6.69
N MET A 168 5.21 -1.76 7.73
CA MET A 168 5.87 -2.03 9.01
C MET A 168 6.57 -3.39 9.01
N SER A 169 6.00 -4.38 8.29
CA SER A 169 6.62 -5.68 8.01
C SER A 169 6.23 -6.17 6.62
N PHE A 170 7.06 -7.01 6.01
CA PHE A 170 6.82 -7.56 4.68
C PHE A 170 7.41 -8.98 4.55
N GLU A 171 6.52 -9.97 4.61
CA GLU A 171 6.85 -11.40 4.67
C GLU A 171 6.42 -12.09 3.37
N VAL A 172 7.40 -12.44 2.54
CA VAL A 172 7.18 -13.07 1.24
C VAL A 172 6.78 -14.54 1.41
N GLY A 173 5.78 -14.98 0.65
CA GLY A 173 5.32 -16.37 0.62
C GLY A 173 4.36 -16.75 1.76
N VAL A 174 4.04 -15.82 2.67
CA VAL A 174 3.03 -16.06 3.70
C VAL A 174 1.63 -16.05 3.06
N VAL A 175 0.84 -17.06 3.43
CA VAL A 175 -0.54 -17.25 2.98
C VAL A 175 -1.41 -17.42 4.21
N LEU A 176 -2.60 -16.81 4.19
CA LEU A 176 -3.60 -17.06 5.21
C LEU A 176 -4.25 -18.43 4.95
N GLU A 177 -3.93 -19.41 5.79
CA GLU A 177 -4.39 -20.80 5.65
C GLU A 177 -5.88 -20.99 5.95
N ASP A 178 -6.44 -20.12 6.80
CA ASP A 178 -7.83 -20.15 7.20
C ASP A 178 -8.73 -19.58 6.09
N ASP A 179 -9.27 -20.47 5.26
CA ASP A 179 -10.11 -20.09 4.13
C ASP A 179 -11.42 -19.39 4.56
N ASP A 180 -11.89 -19.60 5.79
CA ASP A 180 -13.11 -18.98 6.31
C ASP A 180 -12.95 -17.45 6.49
N GLN A 181 -11.74 -16.98 6.78
CA GLN A 181 -11.45 -15.54 6.90
C GLN A 181 -11.57 -14.77 5.58
N TRP A 182 -11.57 -15.48 4.46
CA TRP A 182 -11.77 -14.88 3.13
C TRP A 182 -13.26 -14.78 2.76
N GLN A 183 -14.16 -15.40 3.51
CA GLN A 183 -15.58 -15.44 3.16
C GLN A 183 -16.33 -14.30 3.84
N ALA A 184 -17.11 -13.57 3.05
CA ALA A 184 -18.06 -12.62 3.59
C ALA A 184 -19.14 -13.39 4.40
N PRO A 185 -19.56 -12.89 5.57
CA PRO A 185 -20.57 -13.52 6.40
C PRO A 185 -21.95 -13.48 5.74
N ALA A 186 -22.85 -14.36 6.17
CA ALA A 186 -24.19 -14.50 5.58
C ALA A 186 -24.99 -13.18 5.56
N HIS A 187 -24.79 -12.28 6.53
CA HIS A 187 -25.49 -11.01 6.60
C HIS A 187 -25.10 -10.04 5.47
N CYS A 188 -24.00 -10.28 4.75
CA CYS A 188 -23.61 -9.54 3.54
C CYS A 188 -24.49 -9.84 2.32
N PHE A 189 -25.29 -10.91 2.38
CA PHE A 189 -26.11 -11.41 1.26
C PHE A 189 -27.60 -11.37 1.58
N LEU A 190 -28.00 -10.71 2.67
CA LEU A 190 -29.40 -10.47 2.96
C LEU A 190 -29.85 -9.34 2.03
N ASP A 191 -30.77 -9.65 1.11
CA ASP A 191 -31.40 -8.63 0.28
C ASP A 191 -32.14 -7.62 1.19
N ASP A 192 -32.03 -6.33 0.87
CA ASP A 192 -32.95 -5.30 1.35
C ASP A 192 -34.34 -5.58 0.75
N ALA A 193 -35.01 -6.65 1.19
CA ALA A 193 -36.38 -7.02 0.82
C ALA A 193 -37.43 -6.04 1.38
N ALA A 194 -37.07 -4.76 1.51
CA ALA A 194 -37.89 -3.68 2.01
C ALA A 194 -37.77 -2.36 1.22
N ASN A 195 -37.00 -2.27 0.13
CA ASN A 195 -36.99 -1.07 -0.71
C ASN A 195 -36.85 -1.42 -2.21
N GLU A 196 -37.87 -2.09 -2.76
CA GLU A 196 -38.19 -1.96 -4.18
C GLU A 196 -38.82 -0.58 -4.37
N ASP A 197 -38.02 0.42 -4.72
CA ASP A 197 -38.36 1.41 -5.74
C ASP A 197 -37.17 2.35 -5.95
N ASP A 198 -36.89 2.53 -7.23
CA ASP A 198 -36.16 3.63 -7.86
C ASP A 198 -34.70 3.41 -8.27
N ASP A 199 -34.44 4.04 -9.41
CA ASP A 199 -33.49 3.74 -10.46
C ASP A 199 -32.01 3.56 -10.07
N HIS A 200 -31.28 2.89 -10.95
CA HIS A 200 -29.83 2.75 -10.95
C HIS A 200 -29.08 4.00 -10.46
N ILE A 201 -28.70 4.04 -9.18
CA ILE A 201 -27.47 4.57 -8.55
C ILE A 201 -27.62 4.28 -7.05
N ALA A 202 -27.13 3.13 -6.59
CA ALA A 202 -26.96 2.89 -5.15
C ALA A 202 -25.59 3.40 -4.70
N VAL A 203 -25.42 4.73 -4.72
CA VAL A 203 -24.56 5.38 -3.73
C VAL A 203 -25.43 5.48 -2.49
N SER A 204 -25.40 4.45 -1.65
CA SER A 204 -26.09 4.50 -0.35
C SER A 204 -25.11 4.19 0.78
N ASN A 205 -24.89 5.24 1.57
CA ASN A 205 -24.37 5.28 2.93
C ASN A 205 -22.95 4.79 3.17
N GLY A 206 -21.98 5.63 2.78
CA GLY A 206 -20.66 5.66 3.41
C GLY A 206 -19.47 5.71 2.45
N ILE A 207 -19.71 5.57 1.14
CA ILE A 207 -18.74 6.02 0.15
C ILE A 207 -18.86 7.53 0.08
N THR A 208 -17.90 8.26 0.63
CA THR A 208 -17.66 9.61 0.11
C THR A 208 -17.43 9.45 -1.39
N MET A 209 -18.03 10.29 -2.23
CA MET A 209 -17.92 10.30 -3.71
C MET A 209 -16.49 10.09 -4.26
N ASP A 210 -15.52 10.29 -3.38
CA ASP A 210 -14.08 10.21 -3.50
C ASP A 210 -13.49 8.80 -3.43
N ALA A 211 -14.00 7.86 -2.62
CA ALA A 211 -13.53 6.46 -2.69
C ALA A 211 -13.94 5.82 -4.03
N ALA A 212 -15.16 6.10 -4.50
CA ALA A 212 -15.58 5.75 -5.87
C ALA A 212 -14.70 6.41 -6.96
N ARG A 213 -14.14 7.60 -6.69
CA ARG A 213 -13.21 8.28 -7.60
C ARG A 213 -11.82 7.64 -7.58
N LEU A 214 -11.30 7.28 -6.41
CA LEU A 214 -10.07 6.51 -6.24
C LEU A 214 -10.17 5.18 -7.01
N PHE A 215 -11.27 4.45 -6.82
CA PHE A 215 -11.54 3.20 -7.52
C PHE A 215 -11.64 3.35 -9.05
N ARG A 216 -12.28 4.42 -9.55
CA ARG A 216 -12.28 4.76 -10.99
C ARG A 216 -10.87 5.06 -11.52
N ASN A 217 -10.07 5.82 -10.76
CA ASN A 217 -8.69 6.14 -11.16
C ASN A 217 -7.81 4.87 -11.17
N PHE A 218 -7.99 3.98 -10.21
CA PHE A 218 -7.34 2.67 -10.16
C PHE A 218 -7.70 1.78 -11.34
N ALA A 219 -8.98 1.71 -11.70
CA ALA A 219 -9.43 0.97 -12.88
C ALA A 219 -8.76 1.49 -14.16
N GLY A 220 -8.63 2.82 -14.32
CA GLY A 220 -7.88 3.42 -15.43
C GLY A 220 -6.37 3.12 -15.39
N ALA A 221 -5.78 3.06 -14.20
CA ALA A 221 -4.36 2.73 -13.99
C ALA A 221 -4.02 1.28 -14.34
N ALA A 222 -4.94 0.35 -14.05
CA ALA A 222 -4.79 -1.08 -14.34
C ALA A 222 -5.26 -1.47 -15.74
N ALA A 223 -6.14 -0.71 -16.38
CA ALA A 223 -6.54 -0.95 -17.77
C ALA A 223 -5.43 -0.61 -18.79
N ALA A 224 -4.32 -0.01 -18.36
CA ALA A 224 -3.13 0.24 -19.18
C ALA A 224 -2.17 -0.97 -19.26
N TYR A 225 -2.67 -2.18 -18.99
CA TYR A 225 -1.97 -3.46 -19.10
C TYR A 225 -2.47 -4.28 -20.28
#